data_AF-A0ABD7SGS3-F1
#
_entry.id   AF-A0ABD7SGS3-F1
#
_cell.length_a   1.000
_cell.length_b   1.000
_cell.length_c   1.000
_cell.angle_alpha   90.00
_cell.angle_beta   90.00
_cell.angle_gamma   90.00
#
_symmetry.space_group_name_H-M   'P 1'
#
loop_
_entity.id
_entity.type
_entity.pdbx_description
1 polymer ?
#
loop_
_entity_poly.entity_id
_entity_poly.type
_entity_poly.pdbx_seq_one_letter_code
_entity_poly.pdbx_strand_id
1 'polypeptide(L)'
;MVTSTASRGAMNLDTARSIRLERSNFTVLNKQLGQLSVTGHDNTLNLTHVDSVDIQGNKNLVLAREMKQVRFSGNDNTVNPSSKPALDDRGRDNKVM
;
A
#
# COMPACT_ATOMS: atom_id res chain seq x y z
N MET A 1 -9.47 6.44 11.29
CA MET A 1 -8.09 6.35 10.74
C MET A 1 -7.36 5.35 11.59
N VAL A 2 -6.66 4.38 11.00
CA VAL A 2 -5.81 3.44 11.73
C VAL A 2 -4.35 3.78 11.43
N THR A 3 -3.54 3.91 12.47
CA THR A 3 -2.10 4.20 12.34
C THR A 3 -1.33 3.10 13.05
N SER A 4 -0.37 2.47 12.36
CA SER A 4 0.59 1.55 12.99
C SER A 4 1.94 2.25 13.14
N THR A 5 2.44 2.33 14.37
CA THR A 5 3.77 2.84 14.70
C THR A 5 4.74 1.75 15.12
N ALA A 6 4.33 0.48 15.04
CA ALA A 6 5.14 -0.70 15.36
C ALA A 6 5.88 -1.22 14.11
N SER A 7 7.11 -1.70 14.30
CA SER A 7 7.89 -2.41 13.27
C SER A 7 7.79 -3.91 13.48
N ARG A 8 7.93 -4.74 12.43
CA ARG A 8 7.88 -6.22 12.52
C ARG A 8 6.57 -6.75 13.12
N GLY A 9 5.45 -6.20 12.69
CA GLY A 9 4.12 -6.59 13.16
C GLY A 9 3.15 -6.90 12.01
N ALA A 10 1.94 -7.28 12.39
CA ALA A 10 0.85 -7.51 11.45
C ALA A 10 -0.41 -6.76 11.88
N MET A 11 -1.19 -6.30 10.91
CA MET A 11 -2.50 -5.70 11.11
C MET A 11 -3.52 -6.42 10.23
N ASN A 12 -4.60 -6.90 10.84
CA ASN A 12 -5.70 -7.56 10.14
C ASN A 12 -7.00 -6.81 10.44
N LEU A 13 -7.61 -6.23 9.41
CA LEU A 13 -8.81 -5.42 9.52
C LEU A 13 -9.77 -5.77 8.39
N ASP A 14 -11.05 -5.95 8.67
CA ASP A 14 -12.03 -6.15 7.59
C ASP A 14 -12.25 -4.87 6.78
N THR A 15 -12.53 -3.75 7.46
CA THR A 15 -12.80 -2.46 6.81
C THR A 15 -12.00 -1.34 7.47
N ALA A 16 -11.55 -0.38 6.67
CA ALA A 16 -10.96 0.84 7.18
C ALA A 16 -11.19 1.99 6.19
N ARG A 17 -11.51 3.18 6.70
CA ARG A 17 -11.52 4.38 5.85
C ARG A 17 -10.12 4.75 5.38
N SER A 18 -9.13 4.63 6.26
CA SER A 18 -7.74 4.97 5.97
C SER A 18 -6.78 4.21 6.88
N ILE A 19 -5.69 3.73 6.30
CA ILE A 19 -4.52 3.14 6.97
C ILE A 19 -3.30 3.99 6.65
N ARG A 20 -2.54 4.35 7.68
CA ARG A 20 -1.23 5.00 7.57
C ARG A 20 -0.16 4.08 8.16
N LEU A 21 0.81 3.70 7.33
CA LEU A 21 1.91 2.81 7.69
C LEU A 21 3.24 3.55 7.60
N GLU A 22 3.76 3.94 8.76
CA GLU A 22 4.97 4.76 8.84
C GLU A 22 6.25 3.95 9.10
N ARG A 23 6.09 2.72 9.59
CA ARG A 23 7.20 1.80 9.91
C ARG A 23 7.43 0.79 8.80
N SER A 24 8.51 0.04 8.95
CA SER A 24 9.04 -0.90 7.97
C SER A 24 8.87 -2.35 8.43
N ASN A 25 8.98 -3.29 7.49
CA ASN A 25 8.87 -4.73 7.74
C ASN A 25 7.53 -5.13 8.39
N PHE A 26 6.42 -4.61 7.87
CA PHE A 26 5.08 -4.81 8.42
C PHE A 26 4.16 -5.48 7.40
N THR A 27 3.23 -6.29 7.90
CA THR A 27 2.21 -6.95 7.06
C THR A 27 0.82 -6.39 7.33
N VAL A 28 0.10 -6.02 6.28
CA VAL A 28 -1.30 -5.55 6.40
C VAL A 28 -2.22 -6.48 5.61
N LEU A 29 -3.31 -6.92 6.22
CA LEU A 29 -4.42 -7.61 5.56
C LEU A 29 -5.69 -6.77 5.68
N ASN A 30 -6.32 -6.46 4.55
CA ASN A 30 -7.58 -5.71 4.55
C ASN A 30 -8.52 -6.03 3.37
N LYS A 31 -9.84 -6.07 3.63
CA LYS A 31 -10.84 -6.36 2.58
C LYS A 31 -11.41 -5.11 1.90
N GLN A 32 -11.64 -4.03 2.64
CA GLN A 32 -12.19 -2.77 2.11
C GLN A 32 -11.46 -1.57 2.70
N LEU A 33 -10.73 -0.85 1.86
CA LEU A 33 -9.91 0.29 2.25
C LEU A 33 -10.23 1.52 1.38
N GLY A 34 -10.53 2.66 2.01
CA GLY A 34 -10.55 3.92 1.27
C GLY A 34 -9.15 4.33 0.81
N GLN A 35 -8.28 4.64 1.78
CA GLN A 35 -6.95 5.17 1.48
C GLN A 35 -5.84 4.46 2.24
N LEU A 36 -4.79 4.07 1.51
CA LEU A 36 -3.52 3.62 2.06
C LEU A 36 -2.46 4.71 1.87
N SER A 37 -1.70 5.01 2.93
CA SER A 37 -0.46 5.79 2.83
C SER A 37 0.69 5.04 3.49
N VAL A 38 1.79 4.87 2.75
CA VAL A 38 2.98 4.14 3.21
C VAL A 38 4.22 5.02 3.07
N THR A 39 4.87 5.32 4.20
CA THR A 39 6.17 6.02 4.22
C THR A 39 7.33 5.10 4.60
N GLY A 40 7.06 3.96 5.23
CA GLY A 40 8.06 2.96 5.57
C GLY A 40 8.52 2.11 4.37
N HIS A 41 9.42 1.17 4.62
CA HIS A 41 10.00 0.31 3.58
C HIS A 41 9.84 -1.18 3.88
N ASP A 42 10.04 -2.04 2.87
CA ASP A 42 9.99 -3.50 3.01
C ASP A 42 8.67 -4.02 3.63
N ASN A 43 7.54 -3.36 3.35
CA ASN A 43 6.23 -3.80 3.83
C ASN A 43 5.52 -4.68 2.79
N THR A 44 4.70 -5.62 3.27
CA THR A 44 3.81 -6.43 2.44
C THR A 44 2.36 -6.13 2.77
N LEU A 45 1.58 -5.64 1.80
CA LEU A 45 0.19 -5.26 1.99
C LEU A 45 -0.71 -6.10 1.08
N ASN A 46 -1.55 -6.93 1.69
CA ASN A 46 -2.52 -7.78 1.01
C ASN A 46 -3.92 -7.19 1.17
N LEU A 47 -4.38 -6.52 0.13
CA LEU A 47 -5.63 -5.78 0.09
C LEU A 47 -6.62 -6.47 -0.86
N THR A 48 -7.92 -6.33 -0.63
CA THR A 48 -8.92 -6.80 -1.60
C THR A 48 -9.42 -5.64 -2.46
N HIS A 49 -10.09 -4.66 -1.86
CA HIS A 49 -10.56 -3.46 -2.54
C HIS A 49 -9.91 -2.23 -1.89
N VAL A 50 -9.29 -1.38 -2.69
CA VAL A 50 -8.71 -0.13 -2.23
C VAL A 50 -9.00 1.00 -3.21
N ASP A 51 -9.49 2.15 -2.72
CA ASP A 51 -9.70 3.28 -3.63
C ASP A 51 -8.36 3.89 -4.04
N SER A 52 -7.49 4.19 -3.06
CA SER A 52 -6.25 4.92 -3.32
C SER A 52 -5.06 4.42 -2.52
N VAL A 53 -3.92 4.33 -3.18
CA VAL A 53 -2.65 3.96 -2.58
C VAL A 53 -1.60 5.04 -2.86
N ASP A 54 -1.01 5.61 -1.81
CA ASP A 54 0.11 6.56 -1.89
C ASP A 54 1.34 5.97 -1.20
N ILE A 55 2.39 5.71 -1.97
CA ILE A 55 3.63 5.09 -1.49
C ILE A 55 4.80 6.06 -1.66
N GLN A 56 5.27 6.55 -0.52
CA GLN A 56 6.42 7.47 -0.41
C GLN A 56 7.69 6.74 0.02
N GLY A 57 7.54 5.59 0.69
CA GLY A 57 8.65 4.72 1.07
C GLY A 57 9.17 3.85 -0.08
N ASN A 58 10.10 2.95 0.22
CA ASN A 58 10.78 2.14 -0.80
C ASN A 58 10.54 0.64 -0.60
N LYS A 59 10.67 -0.15 -1.68
CA LYS A 59 10.65 -1.63 -1.60
C LYS A 59 9.39 -2.22 -0.95
N ASN A 60 8.24 -1.56 -1.09
CA ASN A 60 6.98 -2.09 -0.61
C ASN A 60 6.32 -2.97 -1.68
N LEU A 61 5.68 -4.05 -1.25
CA LEU A 61 4.84 -4.92 -2.09
C LEU A 61 3.37 -4.73 -1.71
N VAL A 62 2.55 -4.31 -2.66
CA VAL A 62 1.08 -4.24 -2.51
C VAL A 62 0.43 -5.22 -3.47
N LEU A 63 -0.35 -6.15 -2.93
CA LEU A 63 -1.21 -7.05 -3.66
C LEU A 63 -2.65 -6.58 -3.50
N ALA A 64 -3.39 -6.45 -4.60
CA ALA A 64 -4.80 -6.04 -4.57
C ALA A 64 -5.63 -6.82 -5.59
N ARG A 65 -6.95 -6.99 -5.35
CA ARG A 65 -7.85 -7.36 -6.44
C ARG A 65 -8.25 -6.13 -7.23
N GLU A 66 -8.82 -5.14 -6.53
CA GLU A 66 -9.27 -3.89 -7.13
C GLU A 66 -8.57 -2.68 -6.50
N MET A 67 -8.11 -1.79 -7.39
CA MET A 67 -7.45 -0.53 -7.06
C MET A 67 -7.85 0.53 -8.08
N LYS A 68 -8.30 1.71 -7.62
CA LYS A 68 -8.66 2.80 -8.54
C LYS A 68 -7.44 3.65 -8.91
N GLN A 69 -6.58 3.97 -7.95
CA GLN A 69 -5.40 4.79 -8.19
C GLN A 69 -4.20 4.38 -7.32
N VAL A 70 -3.02 4.54 -7.90
CA VAL A 70 -1.74 4.44 -7.21
C VAL A 70 -0.86 5.64 -7.51
N ARG A 71 -0.24 6.18 -6.47
CA ARG A 71 0.82 7.18 -6.56
C ARG A 71 2.11 6.62 -5.96
N PHE A 72 3.22 6.78 -6.68
CA PHE A 72 4.55 6.57 -6.16
C PHE A 72 5.32 7.88 -6.08
N SER A 73 6.00 8.08 -4.95
CA SER A 73 7.05 9.09 -4.80
C SER A 73 8.35 8.51 -4.22
N GLY A 74 8.31 7.28 -3.69
CA GLY A 74 9.49 6.49 -3.37
C GLY A 74 9.92 5.57 -4.52
N ASN A 75 10.81 4.62 -4.25
CA ASN A 75 11.48 3.80 -5.27
C ASN A 75 11.31 2.29 -5.02
N ASP A 76 11.51 1.49 -6.05
CA ASP A 76 11.53 0.02 -5.98
C ASP A 76 10.23 -0.61 -5.44
N ASN A 77 9.09 0.09 -5.52
CA ASN A 77 7.82 -0.45 -5.04
C ASN A 77 7.15 -1.29 -6.12
N THR A 78 6.48 -2.37 -5.71
CA THR A 78 5.68 -3.21 -6.62
C THR A 78 4.23 -3.20 -6.17
N VAL A 79 3.34 -2.89 -7.10
CA VAL A 79 1.89 -2.95 -6.92
C VAL A 79 1.34 -3.92 -7.95
N ASN A 80 0.67 -4.98 -7.51
CA ASN A 80 0.10 -6.03 -8.37
C ASN A 80 -1.41 -6.12 -8.11
N PRO A 81 -2.21 -5.26 -8.77
CA PRO A 81 -3.66 -5.32 -8.75
C PRO A 81 -4.19 -6.21 -9.89
N SER A 82 -5.33 -6.88 -9.69
CA SER A 82 -6.04 -7.52 -10.83
C SER A 82 -6.77 -6.49 -11.73
N SER A 83 -6.99 -5.27 -11.23
CA SER A 83 -7.55 -4.14 -11.97
C SER A 83 -6.48 -3.29 -12.68
N LYS A 84 -6.90 -2.30 -13.47
CA LYS A 84 -6.01 -1.30 -14.07
C LYS A 84 -6.17 0.06 -13.37
N PRO A 85 -5.34 0.39 -12.35
CA PRO A 85 -5.45 1.67 -11.65
C PRO A 85 -4.91 2.82 -12.52
N ALA A 86 -5.37 4.04 -12.23
CA ALA A 86 -4.65 5.24 -12.64
C ALA A 86 -3.29 5.29 -11.92
N LEU A 87 -2.23 5.62 -12.66
CA LEU A 87 -0.85 5.62 -12.17
C LEU A 87 -0.26 7.04 -12.23
N ASP A 88 0.27 7.49 -11.09
CA ASP A 88 1.09 8.71 -10.95
C ASP A 88 2.43 8.32 -10.32
N ASP A 89 3.46 8.10 -11.13
CA ASP A 89 4.79 7.70 -10.66
C ASP A 89 5.79 8.86 -10.80
N ARG A 90 6.27 9.37 -9.67
CA ARG A 90 7.34 10.38 -9.58
C ARG A 90 8.63 9.82 -9.00
N GLY A 91 8.67 8.50 -8.77
CA GLY A 91 9.81 7.80 -8.20
C GLY A 91 10.68 7.13 -9.27
N ARG A 92 11.40 6.09 -8.87
CA ARG A 92 12.23 5.26 -9.77
C ARG A 92 11.99 3.78 -9.51
N ASP A 93 12.08 2.99 -10.56
CA ASP A 93 12.05 1.52 -10.51
C ASP A 93 10.78 0.93 -9.85
N ASN A 94 9.68 1.71 -9.79
CA ASN A 94 8.40 1.20 -9.35
C ASN A 94 7.73 0.39 -10.47
N LYS A 95 6.90 -0.58 -10.08
CA LYS A 95 6.24 -1.49 -11.01
C LYS A 95 4.77 -1.60 -10.66
N VAL A 96 3.93 -1.46 -11.68
CA VAL A 96 2.54 -1.93 -11.65
C VAL A 96 2.45 -3.13 -12.59
N MET A 97 2.07 -4.29 -12.05
CA MET A 97 2.02 -5.58 -12.76
C MET A 97 0.59 -6.06 -12.92
#